data_AF-A0A7S2AS19-F1
#
_entry.id   AF-A0A7S2AS19-F1
#
_cell.length_a   1.000
_cell.length_b   1.000
_cell.length_c   1.000
_cell.angle_alpha   90.00
_cell.angle_beta   90.00
_cell.angle_gamma   90.00
#
_symmetry.space_group_name_H-M   'P 1'
#
loop_
_entity.id
_entity.type
_entity.pdbx_description
1 polymer ?
#
loop_
_entity_poly.entity_id
_entity_poly.type
_entity_poly.pdbx_seq_one_letter_code
_entity_poly.pdbx_strand_id
1 'polypeptide(L)'
;SFGGAANAQGFSCVKLGSRLTLESSEDRPGGIAPLQLVRWLAPGAPAGVNPDTYELHSIVDHHGSTPFSGHYTAVCWHEASRSWHRFNDSSVRPVPADRQQTEVLSGDSYVLLLHRTLGGAVVGPVPM
;
A
#
# COMPACT_ATOMS: atom_id res chain seq x y z
N SER A 1 -35.72 38.41 -12.34
CA SER A 1 -34.92 37.69 -13.35
C SER A 1 -33.50 38.20 -13.20
N PHE A 2 -32.55 37.51 -12.57
CA PHE A 2 -32.09 36.11 -12.64
C PHE A 2 -32.05 35.54 -11.19
N GLY A 3 -32.35 34.28 -10.86
CA GLY A 3 -32.29 33.05 -11.63
C GLY A 3 -31.05 32.24 -11.20
N GLY A 4 -31.23 31.28 -10.30
CA GLY A 4 -30.27 30.18 -10.09
C GLY A 4 -29.74 30.02 -8.66
N ALA A 5 -30.50 29.33 -7.81
CA ALA A 5 -29.93 28.66 -6.64
C ALA A 5 -29.02 27.52 -7.15
N ALA A 6 -27.72 27.69 -7.06
CA ALA A 6 -26.77 26.61 -7.28
C ALA A 6 -26.83 25.68 -6.07
N ASN A 7 -27.64 24.62 -6.20
CA ASN A 7 -27.70 23.52 -5.25
C ASN A 7 -26.42 22.68 -5.43
N ALA A 8 -25.30 23.15 -4.87
CA ALA A 8 -24.10 22.35 -4.76
C ALA A 8 -24.37 21.27 -3.71
N GLN A 9 -24.77 20.08 -4.17
CA GLN A 9 -24.74 18.87 -3.36
C GLN A 9 -23.27 18.64 -2.96
N GLY A 10 -22.89 19.22 -1.82
CA GLY A 10 -21.55 19.17 -1.30
C GLY A 10 -21.17 17.74 -1.00
N PHE A 11 -20.03 17.30 -1.51
CA PHE A 11 -19.41 16.05 -1.07
C PHE A 11 -19.13 16.17 0.43
N SER A 12 -19.81 15.38 1.25
CA SER A 12 -19.50 15.26 2.68
C SER A 12 -18.41 14.19 2.85
N CYS A 13 -17.22 14.62 3.27
CA CYS A 13 -16.17 13.70 3.67
C CYS A 13 -16.39 13.33 5.13
N VAL A 14 -16.85 12.11 5.38
CA VAL A 14 -16.90 11.55 6.73
C VAL A 14 -15.63 10.74 6.94
N LYS A 15 -14.83 11.09 7.96
CA LYS A 15 -13.73 10.24 8.41
C LYS A 15 -14.33 8.94 8.94
N LEU A 16 -14.38 7.92 8.09
CA LEU A 16 -14.69 6.57 8.52
C LEU A 16 -13.52 6.14 9.41
N GLY A 17 -13.74 6.10 10.73
CA GLY A 17 -12.76 5.60 11.68
C GLY A 17 -12.34 4.20 11.23
N SER A 18 -11.14 4.08 10.69
CA SER A 18 -10.71 2.82 10.09
C SER A 18 -9.19 2.80 9.99
N ARG A 19 -8.58 2.25 11.04
CA ARG A 19 -7.20 1.82 10.97
C ARG A 19 -7.08 0.83 9.81
N LEU A 20 -6.19 1.15 8.88
CA LEU A 20 -5.74 0.22 7.86
C LEU A 20 -4.68 -0.66 8.51
N THR A 21 -4.90 -1.97 8.56
CA THR A 21 -3.93 -2.91 9.11
C THR A 21 -3.43 -3.76 7.95
N LEU A 22 -2.11 -3.79 7.78
CA LEU A 22 -1.44 -4.78 6.95
C LEU A 22 -1.09 -5.96 7.86
N GLU A 23 -1.43 -7.16 7.41
CA GLU A 23 -1.19 -8.39 8.15
C GLU A 23 -0.04 -9.15 7.50
N SER A 24 0.74 -9.89 8.29
CA SER A 24 1.72 -10.79 7.74
C SER A 24 1.03 -12.02 7.12
N SER A 25 1.66 -12.62 6.11
CA SER A 25 1.15 -13.83 5.44
C SER A 25 2.32 -14.69 4.98
N GLU A 26 2.42 -15.90 5.51
CA GLU A 26 3.46 -16.87 5.14
C GLU A 26 3.28 -17.41 3.71
N ASP A 27 2.04 -17.41 3.22
CA ASP A 27 1.70 -17.87 1.86
C ASP A 27 2.16 -16.89 0.76
N ARG A 28 2.63 -15.69 1.16
CA ARG A 28 3.02 -14.64 0.23
C ARG A 28 4.54 -14.50 0.19
N PRO A 29 5.15 -14.43 -1.01
CA PRO A 29 6.60 -14.21 -1.13
C PRO A 29 7.09 -12.96 -0.37
N GLY A 30 6.25 -11.93 -0.32
CA GLY A 30 6.52 -10.69 0.40
C GLY A 30 6.16 -10.70 1.88
N GLY A 31 5.69 -11.82 2.43
CA GLY A 31 5.36 -11.94 3.85
C GLY A 31 4.16 -11.10 4.29
N ILE A 32 3.42 -10.48 3.36
CA ILE A 32 2.35 -9.50 3.64
C ILE A 32 1.08 -9.90 2.90
N ALA A 33 -0.01 -9.97 3.66
CA ALA A 33 -1.34 -10.28 3.17
C ALA A 33 -1.85 -9.17 2.23
N PRO A 34 -2.56 -9.51 1.15
CA PRO A 34 -3.25 -8.54 0.33
C PRO A 34 -4.32 -7.80 1.12
N LEU A 35 -4.41 -6.51 0.88
CA LEU A 35 -5.37 -5.62 1.48
C LEU A 35 -6.64 -5.55 0.63
N GLN A 36 -7.77 -5.91 1.24
CA GLN A 36 -9.10 -5.82 0.62
C GLN A 36 -9.74 -4.47 0.92
N LEU A 37 -9.81 -3.58 -0.05
CA LEU A 37 -10.38 -2.24 0.12
C LEU A 37 -11.92 -2.19 0.03
N VAL A 38 -12.57 -3.30 -0.29
CA VAL A 38 -14.03 -3.41 -0.51
C VAL A 38 -14.87 -2.80 0.62
N ARG A 39 -14.43 -2.93 1.87
CA ARG A 39 -15.15 -2.42 3.06
C ARG A 39 -15.19 -0.88 3.15
N TRP A 40 -14.36 -0.18 2.38
CA TRP A 40 -14.30 1.28 2.35
C TRP A 40 -14.96 1.89 1.11
N LEU A 41 -15.46 1.07 0.19
CA LEU A 41 -16.14 1.55 -1.00
C LEU A 41 -17.53 2.10 -0.66
N ALA A 42 -17.93 3.12 -1.41
CA ALA A 42 -19.28 3.66 -1.32
C ALA A 42 -20.31 2.62 -1.78
N PRO A 43 -21.52 2.60 -1.20
CA PRO A 43 -22.61 1.76 -1.70
C PRO A 43 -22.88 2.02 -3.18
N GLY A 44 -22.97 0.95 -3.99
CA GLY A 44 -23.17 1.06 -5.44
C GLY A 44 -21.90 1.30 -6.26
N ALA A 45 -20.72 1.35 -5.63
CA ALA A 45 -19.45 1.23 -6.36
C ALA A 45 -19.44 -0.08 -7.17
N PRO A 46 -18.89 -0.08 -8.40
CA PRO A 46 -18.88 -1.26 -9.26
C PRO A 46 -18.04 -2.38 -8.63
N ALA A 47 -18.72 -3.30 -7.94
CA ALA A 47 -18.15 -4.53 -7.41
C ALA A 47 -17.99 -5.54 -8.56
N GLY A 48 -16.93 -5.41 -9.35
CA GLY A 48 -16.50 -6.48 -10.27
C GLY A 48 -15.96 -7.71 -9.51
N VAL A 49 -15.53 -8.74 -10.24
CA VAL A 49 -14.86 -9.91 -9.66
C VAL A 49 -13.43 -9.51 -9.27
N ASN A 50 -13.10 -9.47 -7.97
CA ASN A 50 -11.80 -9.01 -7.41
C ASN A 50 -11.31 -7.60 -7.83
N PRO A 51 -12.08 -6.51 -7.66
CA PRO A 51 -11.64 -5.18 -8.07
C PRO A 51 -10.77 -4.49 -7.01
N ASP A 52 -10.78 -4.99 -5.77
CA ASP A 52 -10.38 -4.17 -4.63
C ASP A 52 -9.31 -4.85 -3.78
N THR A 53 -8.65 -5.86 -4.34
CA THR A 53 -7.47 -6.47 -3.73
C THR A 53 -6.24 -5.68 -4.13
N TYR A 54 -5.46 -5.29 -3.13
CA TYR A 54 -4.24 -4.52 -3.30
C TYR A 54 -3.10 -5.23 -2.59
N GLU A 55 -1.94 -5.28 -3.22
CA GLU A 55 -0.72 -5.76 -2.56
C GLU A 55 0.23 -4.60 -2.29
N LEU A 56 0.99 -4.74 -1.22
CA LEU A 56 2.02 -3.77 -0.88
C LEU A 56 3.20 -3.91 -1.83
N HIS A 57 3.51 -2.82 -2.52
CA HIS A 57 4.61 -2.76 -3.46
C HIS A 57 5.81 -2.02 -2.86
N SER A 58 5.57 -0.90 -2.18
CA SER A 58 6.64 -0.16 -1.51
C SER A 58 6.15 0.68 -0.35
N ILE A 59 7.10 1.02 0.52
CA ILE A 59 6.91 1.82 1.71
C ILE A 59 7.95 2.92 1.72
N VAL A 60 7.55 4.10 2.17
CA VAL A 60 8.46 5.20 2.46
C VAL A 60 8.40 5.50 3.95
N ASP A 61 9.54 5.44 4.59
CA ASP A 61 9.73 5.81 5.99
C ASP A 61 10.27 7.23 6.09
N HIS A 62 9.86 7.94 7.14
CA HIS A 62 10.40 9.24 7.50
C HIS A 62 11.04 9.16 8.89
N HIS A 63 12.37 9.29 8.93
CA HIS A 63 13.15 9.32 10.16
C HIS A 63 13.38 10.77 10.59
N GLY A 64 12.47 11.31 11.38
CA GLY A 64 12.60 12.68 11.88
C GLY A 64 11.43 13.08 12.77
N SER A 65 11.68 14.02 13.69
CA SER A 65 10.66 14.48 14.64
C SER A 65 9.64 15.45 14.02
N THR A 66 9.92 16.00 12.83
CA THR A 66 9.04 16.97 12.16
C THR A 66 8.95 16.69 10.66
N PRO A 67 7.83 17.03 9.98
CA PRO A 67 7.73 16.88 8.53
C PRO A 67 8.71 17.74 7.71
N PHE A 68 9.29 18.77 8.31
CA PHE A 68 10.18 19.73 7.65
C PHE A 68 11.67 19.37 7.80
N SER A 69 11.99 18.35 8.59
CA SER A 69 13.36 17.94 8.87
C SER A 69 13.40 16.47 9.30
N GLY A 70 14.12 15.67 8.52
CA GLY A 70 14.28 14.25 8.73
C GLY A 70 14.96 13.60 7.53
N HIS A 71 14.98 12.28 7.52
CA HIS A 71 15.59 11.47 6.48
C HIS A 71 14.58 10.48 5.91
N TYR A 72 14.47 10.41 4.59
CA TYR A 72 13.53 9.50 3.94
C TYR A 72 14.25 8.26 3.42
N THR A 73 13.74 7.09 3.78
CA THR A 73 14.20 5.81 3.20
C THR A 73 13.02 5.07 2.58
N ALA A 74 13.28 4.19 1.64
CA ALA A 74 12.24 3.38 1.03
C ALA A 74 12.53 1.88 1.17
N VAL A 75 11.47 1.08 1.28
CA VAL A 75 11.53 -0.37 1.19
C VAL A 75 10.62 -0.80 0.05
N CYS A 76 11.17 -1.45 -0.96
CA CYS A 76 10.44 -1.81 -2.18
C CYS A 76 10.51 -3.31 -2.43
N TRP A 77 9.41 -3.87 -2.93
CA TRP A 77 9.34 -5.24 -3.40
C TRP A 77 10.04 -5.35 -4.75
N HIS A 78 11.03 -6.24 -4.85
CA HIS A 78 11.70 -6.52 -6.12
C HIS A 78 11.17 -7.83 -6.69
N GLU A 79 10.39 -7.72 -7.77
CA GLU A 79 9.67 -8.85 -8.37
C GLU A 79 10.63 -9.95 -8.88
N ALA A 80 11.76 -9.56 -9.49
CA ALA A 80 12.69 -10.52 -10.09
C ALA A 80 13.42 -11.37 -9.03
N SER A 81 13.77 -10.80 -7.88
CA SER A 81 14.41 -11.56 -6.78
C SER A 81 13.42 -12.09 -5.76
N ARG A 82 12.12 -11.80 -5.89
CA ARG A 82 11.07 -12.12 -4.92
C ARG A 82 11.48 -11.71 -3.50
N SER A 83 12.02 -10.50 -3.33
CA SER A 83 12.49 -10.03 -2.03
C SER A 83 12.42 -8.53 -1.86
N TRP A 84 12.25 -8.11 -0.60
CA TRP A 84 12.26 -6.71 -0.21
C TRP A 84 13.67 -6.14 -0.22
N HIS A 85 13.80 -4.90 -0.70
CA HIS A 85 15.05 -4.14 -0.71
C HIS A 85 14.85 -2.79 -0.06
N ARG A 86 15.78 -2.42 0.83
CA ARG A 86 15.84 -1.11 1.45
C ARG A 86 16.79 -0.20 0.69
N PHE A 87 16.28 0.98 0.36
CA PHE A 87 16.96 2.06 -0.32
C PHE A 87 17.18 3.20 0.66
N ASN A 88 18.45 3.54 0.88
CA ASN A 88 18.91 4.60 1.73
C ASN A 88 19.94 5.43 0.96
N ASP A 89 19.46 6.42 0.22
CA ASP A 89 20.23 7.21 -0.74
C ASP A 89 21.00 6.32 -1.74
N SER A 90 22.33 6.32 -1.68
CA SER A 90 23.21 5.50 -2.52
C SER A 90 23.37 4.06 -2.03
N SER A 91 22.82 3.71 -0.87
CA SER A 91 22.91 2.38 -0.27
C SER A 91 21.65 1.56 -0.53
N VAL A 92 21.81 0.41 -1.17
CA VAL A 92 20.74 -0.56 -1.40
C VAL A 92 21.12 -1.87 -0.74
N ARG A 93 20.20 -2.43 0.06
CA ARG A 93 20.40 -3.75 0.68
C ARG A 93 19.13 -4.59 0.65
N PRO A 94 19.23 -5.92 0.55
CA PRO A 94 18.07 -6.79 0.76
C PRO A 94 17.58 -6.67 2.22
N VAL A 95 16.29 -6.90 2.42
CA VAL A 95 15.65 -7.06 3.73
C VAL A 95 15.48 -8.56 4.00
N PRO A 96 16.18 -9.11 5.00
CA PRO A 96 16.06 -10.52 5.40
C PRO A 96 14.63 -10.89 5.83
N ALA A 97 14.22 -12.13 5.58
CA ALA A 97 12.87 -12.62 5.90
C ALA A 97 12.49 -12.45 7.38
N ASP A 98 13.43 -12.71 8.29
CA ASP A 98 13.28 -12.54 9.75
C ASP A 98 13.08 -11.07 10.18
N ARG A 99 13.44 -10.12 9.32
CA ARG A 99 13.31 -8.67 9.58
C ARG A 99 12.16 -8.00 8.84
N GLN A 100 11.43 -8.71 8.00
CA GLN A 100 10.31 -8.13 7.25
C GLN A 100 9.25 -7.53 8.19
N GLN A 101 8.96 -8.20 9.31
CA GLN A 101 8.01 -7.70 10.30
C GLN A 101 8.44 -6.35 10.92
N THR A 102 9.74 -6.16 11.13
CA THR A 102 10.27 -4.95 11.78
C THR A 102 10.65 -3.85 10.80
N GLU A 103 11.02 -4.18 9.56
CA GLU A 103 11.49 -3.21 8.57
C GLU A 103 10.45 -2.87 7.50
N VAL A 104 9.50 -3.77 7.22
CA VAL A 104 8.40 -3.53 6.27
C VAL A 104 7.11 -3.21 7.01
N LEU A 105 6.82 -3.90 8.13
CA LEU A 105 5.63 -3.66 8.95
C LEU A 105 5.93 -2.86 10.22
N SER A 106 6.93 -1.96 10.17
CA SER A 106 7.43 -1.20 11.33
C SER A 106 6.37 -0.37 12.06
N GLY A 107 5.31 0.04 11.36
CA GLY A 107 4.24 0.90 11.90
C GLY A 107 4.55 2.40 11.84
N ASP A 108 5.80 2.76 11.52
CA ASP A 108 6.27 4.15 11.39
C ASP A 108 6.33 4.63 9.92
N SER A 109 5.71 3.86 9.02
CA SER A 109 5.66 4.17 7.59
C SER A 109 4.93 5.49 7.33
N TYR A 110 5.54 6.37 6.56
CA TYR A 110 4.94 7.65 6.17
C TYR A 110 4.02 7.51 4.94
N VAL A 111 4.46 6.76 3.92
CA VAL A 111 3.67 6.51 2.70
C VAL A 111 3.68 5.02 2.37
N LEU A 112 2.51 4.49 2.01
CA LEU A 112 2.33 3.14 1.49
C LEU A 112 1.93 3.22 0.01
N LEU A 113 2.64 2.48 -0.84
CA LEU A 113 2.29 2.33 -2.24
C LEU A 113 1.77 0.91 -2.47
N LEU A 114 0.52 0.86 -2.91
CA LEU A 114 -0.23 -0.35 -3.14
C LEU A 114 -0.49 -0.48 -4.64
N HIS A 115 -0.30 -1.68 -5.20
CA HIS A 115 -0.77 -1.97 -6.56
C HIS A 115 -2.02 -2.83 -6.52
N ARG A 116 -2.94 -2.59 -7.46
CA ARG A 116 -4.17 -3.38 -7.55
C ARG A 116 -3.86 -4.71 -8.21
N THR A 117 -4.23 -5.81 -7.58
CA THR A 117 -4.20 -7.11 -8.24
C THR A 117 -5.55 -7.38 -8.88
N LEU A 118 -5.54 -7.46 -10.20
CA LEU A 118 -6.67 -7.99 -10.95
C LEU A 118 -6.71 -9.49 -10.64
N GLY A 119 -7.83 -9.98 -10.09
CA GLY A 119 -7.94 -11.37 -9.67
C GLY A 119 -7.47 -12.36 -10.74
N GLY A 120 -6.34 -13.03 -10.48
CA GLY A 120 -5.89 -14.23 -11.17
C GLY A 120 -5.12 -14.02 -12.48
N ALA A 121 -3.82 -13.80 -12.37
CA ALA A 121 -2.87 -14.58 -13.15
C ALA A 121 -1.73 -14.97 -12.21
N VAL A 122 -1.68 -16.25 -11.85
CA VAL A 122 -0.44 -16.87 -11.36
C VAL A 122 0.59 -16.61 -12.44
N VAL A 123 1.47 -15.63 -12.23
CA VAL A 123 2.63 -15.41 -13.09
C VAL A 123 3.54 -16.60 -12.82
N GLY A 124 3.38 -17.63 -13.65
CA GLY A 124 4.33 -18.74 -13.73
C GLY A 124 5.74 -18.19 -13.93
N PRO A 125 6.78 -18.99 -13.59
CA PRO A 125 8.15 -18.52 -13.62
C PRO A 125 8.49 -17.96 -15.01
N VAL A 126 9.10 -16.78 -15.02
CA VAL A 126 9.67 -16.17 -16.23
C VAL A 126 10.73 -17.14 -16.75
N PRO A 127 10.61 -17.68 -17.98
CA PRO A 127 11.63 -18.54 -18.54
C PRO A 127 12.90 -17.72 -18.82
N MET A 128 14.04 -18.33 -18.50
CA MET A 128 15.41 -17.84 -18.73
C MET A 128 15.71 -17.66 -20.23
#